data_AF-E6VUA3-F1
#
_entry.id   AF-E6VUA3-F1
#
_cell.length_a   1.000
_cell.length_b   1.000
_cell.length_c   1.000
_cell.angle_alpha   90.00
_cell.angle_beta   90.00
_cell.angle_gamma   90.00
#
_symmetry.space_group_name_H-M   'P 1'
#
loop_
_entity.id
_entity.type
_entity.pdbx_description
1 polymer ?
#
loop_
_entity_poly.entity_id
_entity_poly.type
_entity_poly.pdbx_seq_one_letter_code
_entity_poly.pdbx_strand_id
1 'polypeptide(L)'
;MAVNFPGPVPKEALEYFRSKSVTPSFDHRDVWREEHATSFTVAKAMQTDILTDIRAEVDRALRDGRTFRDFAKDLTPTLQRKGWWGEKDMADPLTGKTRRVQLGSPRRLRVIYETNMRTARAAGQWERIQRTKDSLPYLLYQLGPSREHRPEHVAWHGLLLPVDDPFWISHMTPNGWGCNCRVRPVSKREYERLQGEGVRAPEPMQEINPDTGLPTGHIQASSVPVRTTPPPPQTREWVNRRTGEVHQVPVGIDPGWDYNPGAVGRLASGLDQAAQKLAATGRDIAAASARAMAAGPSFDAWAASPKGDYPIGVLKDEDAALVKAGARVVRLSPDTMAKQLREHPELVIGEYASVQDALDLGERIQDGLRSLIYLLETDGYVAVVKATRTGKALFMTSFRRLPSSDAKRDVELRRLRAKQK
;
A
#
# COMPACT_ATOMS: atom_id res chain seq x y z
N MET A 1 0.69 -39.64 -5.53
CA MET A 1 0.91 -38.36 -4.82
C MET A 1 -0.33 -37.50 -5.02
N ALA A 2 -1.09 -37.24 -3.95
CA ALA A 2 -2.26 -36.37 -4.04
C ALA A 2 -1.80 -34.95 -4.41
N VAL A 3 -2.23 -34.45 -5.57
CA VAL A 3 -2.04 -33.06 -5.96
C VAL A 3 -2.82 -32.23 -4.95
N ASN A 4 -2.11 -31.60 -4.03
CA ASN A 4 -2.69 -30.72 -3.03
C ASN A 4 -3.22 -29.50 -3.79
N PHE A 5 -4.52 -29.47 -4.08
CA PHE A 5 -5.17 -28.30 -4.65
C PHE A 5 -4.88 -27.12 -3.73
N PRO A 6 -4.55 -25.93 -4.25
CA PRO A 6 -4.48 -24.76 -3.40
C PRO A 6 -5.84 -24.63 -2.72
N GLY A 7 -5.85 -24.76 -1.38
CA GLY A 7 -7.05 -24.64 -0.57
C GLY A 7 -7.80 -23.34 -0.89
N PRO A 8 -9.06 -23.19 -0.41
CA PRO A 8 -9.86 -22.02 -0.68
C PRO A 8 -9.07 -20.75 -0.39
N VAL A 9 -9.17 -19.77 -1.28
CA VAL A 9 -8.38 -18.55 -1.20
C VAL A 9 -8.61 -17.91 0.17
N PRO A 10 -7.54 -17.54 0.90
CA PRO A 10 -7.70 -16.93 2.21
C PRO A 10 -8.54 -15.66 2.06
N LYS A 11 -9.65 -15.56 2.80
CA LYS A 11 -10.59 -14.43 2.74
C LYS A 11 -9.86 -13.09 2.86
N GLU A 12 -8.84 -13.07 3.72
CA GLU A 12 -8.00 -11.90 4.00
C GLU A 12 -7.24 -11.40 2.75
N ALA A 13 -6.84 -12.29 1.84
CA ALA A 13 -6.18 -11.90 0.59
C ALA A 13 -7.16 -11.21 -0.38
N LEU A 14 -8.41 -11.69 -0.43
CA LEU A 14 -9.46 -11.10 -1.26
C LEU A 14 -9.93 -9.75 -0.70
N GLU A 15 -10.09 -9.65 0.62
CA GLU A 15 -10.43 -8.41 1.32
C GLU A 15 -9.35 -7.33 1.09
N TYR A 16 -8.07 -7.70 1.26
CA TYR A 16 -6.95 -6.80 0.97
C TYR A 16 -6.93 -6.34 -0.49
N PHE A 17 -7.20 -7.22 -1.46
CA PHE A 17 -7.24 -6.81 -2.86
C PHE A 17 -8.42 -5.87 -3.15
N ARG A 18 -9.58 -6.14 -2.54
CA ARG A 18 -10.80 -5.34 -2.73
C ARG A 18 -10.76 -3.98 -2.05
N SER A 19 -10.01 -3.82 -0.96
CA SER A 19 -9.84 -2.52 -0.30
C SER A 19 -9.04 -1.51 -1.13
N LYS A 20 -8.26 -1.96 -2.11
CA LYS A 20 -7.46 -1.06 -2.96
C LYS A 20 -8.33 -0.12 -3.80
N SER A 21 -7.95 1.16 -3.84
CA SER A 21 -8.54 2.15 -4.76
C SER A 21 -7.98 1.96 -6.18
N VAL A 22 -8.70 2.41 -7.22
CA VAL A 22 -8.16 2.38 -8.60
C VAL A 22 -7.52 3.72 -8.91
N THR A 23 -6.21 3.73 -9.12
CA THR A 23 -5.46 4.96 -9.44
C THR A 23 -4.73 4.79 -10.77
N PRO A 24 -5.03 5.61 -11.80
CA PRO A 24 -4.29 5.58 -13.05
C PRO A 24 -2.82 5.98 -12.86
N SER A 25 -1.92 5.29 -13.56
CA SER A 25 -0.47 5.55 -13.52
C SER A 25 0.14 5.28 -14.91
N PHE A 26 1.12 6.10 -15.30
CA PHE A 26 1.79 5.97 -16.60
C PHE A 26 3.02 5.03 -16.51
N ASP A 27 3.75 5.07 -15.41
CA ASP A 27 4.91 4.23 -15.14
C ASP A 27 4.79 3.62 -13.75
N HIS A 28 5.23 2.38 -13.57
CA HIS A 28 5.26 1.74 -12.25
C HIS A 28 6.08 2.54 -11.21
N ARG A 29 7.01 3.39 -11.65
CA ARG A 29 7.77 4.31 -10.78
C ARG A 29 7.02 5.57 -10.38
N ASP A 30 5.81 5.79 -10.90
CA ASP A 30 4.91 6.87 -10.47
C ASP A 30 4.21 6.54 -9.15
N VAL A 31 4.18 5.26 -8.78
CA VAL A 31 3.51 4.76 -7.58
C VAL A 31 4.57 4.07 -6.74
N TRP A 32 4.81 4.53 -5.52
CA TRP A 32 5.95 4.10 -4.73
C TRP A 32 5.55 3.28 -3.50
N ARG A 33 6.26 2.18 -3.24
CA ARG A 33 6.14 1.32 -2.04
C ARG A 33 4.68 1.09 -1.60
N GLU A 34 4.29 1.68 -0.49
CA GLU A 34 3.01 1.47 0.17
C GLU A 34 1.81 1.95 -0.62
N GLU A 35 2.00 2.85 -1.58
CA GLU A 35 0.94 3.24 -2.51
C GLU A 35 0.48 2.04 -3.35
N HIS A 36 1.36 1.07 -3.67
CA HIS A 36 0.95 -0.19 -4.28
C HIS A 36 0.14 -1.08 -3.34
N ALA A 37 0.23 -0.89 -2.02
CA ALA A 37 -0.56 -1.61 -1.04
C ALA A 37 -1.99 -1.09 -0.93
N THR A 38 -2.19 0.22 -1.15
CA THR A 38 -3.50 0.89 -1.03
C THR A 38 -4.15 1.19 -2.38
N SER A 39 -3.39 1.20 -3.47
CA SER A 39 -3.86 1.54 -4.82
C SER A 39 -3.57 0.40 -5.80
N PHE A 40 -4.57 0.03 -6.58
CA PHE A 40 -4.44 -0.82 -7.75
C PHE A 40 -4.11 0.05 -8.97
N THR A 41 -2.88 -0.10 -9.46
CA THR A 41 -2.35 0.66 -10.59
C THR A 41 -1.74 -0.28 -11.62
N VAL A 42 -2.04 -0.06 -12.89
CA VAL A 42 -1.34 -0.72 -14.00
C VAL A 42 -0.72 0.38 -14.85
N ALA A 43 0.60 0.40 -14.95
CA ALA A 43 1.31 1.39 -15.74
C ALA A 43 0.70 1.49 -17.15
N LYS A 44 0.60 2.68 -17.73
CA LYS A 44 0.10 2.92 -19.11
C LYS A 44 -1.36 2.49 -19.34
N ALA A 45 -2.10 2.09 -18.31
CA ALA A 45 -3.54 1.93 -18.38
C ALA A 45 -4.16 3.25 -17.91
N MET A 46 -4.01 4.31 -18.72
CA MET A 46 -4.50 5.64 -18.36
C MET A 46 -6.02 5.76 -18.39
N GLN A 47 -6.69 4.83 -19.08
CA GLN A 47 -8.15 4.76 -19.12
C GLN A 47 -8.67 3.93 -17.94
N THR A 48 -9.59 4.51 -17.18
CA THR A 48 -10.17 3.91 -15.98
C THR A 48 -10.90 2.59 -16.29
N ASP A 49 -11.45 2.45 -17.49
CA ASP A 49 -12.16 1.25 -17.92
C ASP A 49 -11.22 0.06 -18.15
N ILE A 50 -10.03 0.28 -18.71
CA ILE A 50 -8.97 -0.75 -18.83
C ILE A 50 -8.53 -1.20 -17.44
N LEU A 51 -8.27 -0.27 -16.53
CA LEU A 51 -7.89 -0.61 -15.15
C LEU A 51 -8.98 -1.39 -14.43
N THR A 52 -10.24 -1.03 -14.64
CA THR A 52 -11.39 -1.70 -14.04
C THR A 52 -11.53 -3.13 -14.55
N ASP A 53 -11.33 -3.37 -15.85
CA ASP A 53 -11.37 -4.73 -16.42
C ASP A 53 -10.24 -5.60 -15.90
N ILE A 54 -9.01 -5.08 -15.84
CA ILE A 54 -7.87 -5.82 -15.30
C ILE A 54 -8.11 -6.13 -13.82
N ARG A 55 -8.57 -5.15 -13.04
CA ARG A 55 -8.88 -5.34 -11.62
C ARG A 55 -9.96 -6.40 -11.43
N ALA A 56 -11.03 -6.35 -12.20
CA ALA A 56 -12.13 -7.31 -12.15
C ALA A 56 -11.64 -8.73 -12.48
N GLU A 57 -10.77 -8.89 -13.47
CA GLU A 57 -10.23 -10.21 -13.78
C GLU A 57 -9.28 -10.73 -12.71
N VAL A 58 -8.46 -9.87 -12.10
CA VAL A 58 -7.64 -10.27 -10.95
C VAL A 58 -8.51 -10.65 -9.75
N ASP A 59 -9.61 -9.94 -9.48
CA ASP A 59 -10.58 -10.31 -8.44
C ASP A 59 -11.17 -11.69 -8.71
N ARG A 60 -11.61 -11.96 -9.95
CA ARG A 60 -12.12 -13.27 -10.37
C ARG A 60 -11.06 -14.35 -10.20
N ALA A 61 -9.83 -14.09 -10.61
CA ALA A 61 -8.74 -15.05 -10.49
C ALA A 61 -8.38 -15.35 -9.04
N LEU A 62 -8.38 -14.34 -8.16
CA LEU A 62 -8.21 -14.50 -6.73
C LEU A 62 -9.36 -15.30 -6.12
N ARG A 63 -10.61 -14.92 -6.39
CA ARG A 63 -11.79 -15.54 -5.79
C ARG A 63 -11.95 -17.01 -6.20
N ASP A 64 -11.77 -17.31 -7.48
CA ASP A 64 -12.06 -18.63 -8.06
C ASP A 64 -10.82 -19.52 -8.20
N GLY A 65 -9.64 -19.03 -7.79
CA GLY A 65 -8.38 -19.79 -7.88
C GLY A 65 -7.91 -20.07 -9.32
N ARG A 66 -8.25 -19.18 -10.27
CA ARG A 66 -7.96 -19.36 -11.71
C ARG A 66 -6.46 -19.34 -11.99
N THR A 67 -6.04 -20.02 -13.06
CA THR A 67 -4.64 -20.01 -13.49
C THR A 67 -4.30 -18.78 -14.31
N PHE A 68 -2.99 -18.50 -14.50
CA PHE A 68 -2.55 -17.46 -15.45
C PHE A 68 -3.07 -17.72 -16.87
N ARG A 69 -3.21 -19.00 -17.27
CA ARG A 69 -3.72 -19.36 -18.60
C ARG A 69 -5.16 -18.88 -18.78
N ASP A 70 -6.00 -19.10 -17.77
CA ASP A 70 -7.41 -18.68 -17.78
C ASP A 70 -7.52 -17.16 -17.76
N PHE A 71 -6.77 -16.51 -16.85
CA PHE A 71 -6.66 -15.05 -16.76
C PHE A 71 -6.29 -14.41 -18.10
N ALA A 72 -5.25 -14.92 -18.77
CA ALA A 72 -4.79 -14.39 -20.04
C ALA A 72 -5.80 -14.66 -21.18
N LYS A 73 -6.42 -15.84 -21.20
CA LYS A 73 -7.43 -16.21 -22.20
C LYS A 73 -8.64 -15.28 -22.15
N ASP A 74 -9.12 -14.96 -20.96
CA ASP A 74 -10.36 -14.20 -20.78
C ASP A 74 -10.13 -12.68 -20.93
N LEU A 75 -8.98 -12.17 -20.48
CA LEU A 75 -8.69 -10.74 -20.47
C LEU A 75 -8.16 -10.21 -21.81
N THR A 76 -7.37 -11.01 -22.52
CA THR A 76 -6.69 -10.58 -23.76
C THR A 76 -7.67 -10.02 -24.82
N PRO A 77 -8.78 -10.71 -25.16
CA PRO A 77 -9.73 -10.20 -26.17
C PRO A 77 -10.36 -8.86 -25.76
N THR A 78 -10.63 -8.68 -24.47
CA THR A 78 -11.21 -7.44 -23.92
C THR A 78 -10.24 -6.27 -24.07
N LEU A 79 -8.97 -6.48 -23.70
CA LEU A 79 -7.92 -5.46 -23.84
C LEU A 79 -7.63 -5.12 -25.30
N GLN A 80 -7.66 -6.11 -26.20
CA GLN A 80 -7.51 -5.90 -27.64
C GLN A 80 -8.64 -5.05 -28.22
N ARG A 81 -9.91 -5.35 -27.90
CA ARG A 81 -11.06 -4.55 -28.33
C ARG A 81 -10.98 -3.10 -27.86
N LYS A 82 -10.46 -2.89 -26.65
CA LYS A 82 -10.22 -1.55 -26.08
C LYS A 82 -8.94 -0.87 -26.58
N GLY A 83 -8.23 -1.50 -27.52
CA GLY A 83 -7.03 -0.95 -28.12
C GLY A 83 -5.81 -0.89 -27.19
N TRP A 84 -5.83 -1.62 -26.06
CA TRP A 84 -4.71 -1.71 -25.12
C TRP A 84 -3.89 -2.98 -25.35
N TRP A 85 -3.28 -3.11 -26.52
CA TRP A 85 -2.46 -4.28 -26.87
C TRP A 85 -1.33 -3.90 -27.82
N GLY A 86 -0.19 -4.61 -27.71
CA GLY A 86 0.97 -4.39 -28.54
C GLY A 86 1.73 -3.11 -28.20
N GLU A 87 2.50 -2.61 -29.16
CA GLU A 87 3.25 -1.37 -29.05
C GLU A 87 2.44 -0.22 -29.64
N LYS A 88 2.40 0.92 -28.95
CA LYS A 88 1.77 2.15 -29.44
C LYS A 88 2.61 3.36 -29.07
N ASP A 89 2.48 4.41 -29.86
CA ASP A 89 3.03 5.71 -29.52
C ASP A 89 2.12 6.38 -28.49
N MET A 90 2.71 6.85 -27.40
CA MET A 90 2.00 7.53 -26.32
C MET A 90 2.85 8.68 -25.78
N ALA A 91 2.21 9.84 -25.57
CA ALA A 91 2.84 10.98 -24.91
C ALA A 91 2.98 10.72 -23.42
N ASP A 92 4.18 10.91 -22.88
CA ASP A 92 4.43 10.84 -21.45
C ASP A 92 3.88 12.10 -20.75
N PRO A 93 2.90 11.99 -19.83
CA PRO A 93 2.29 13.15 -19.19
C PRO A 93 3.28 14.03 -18.43
N LEU A 94 4.39 13.44 -17.95
CA LEU A 94 5.40 14.16 -17.17
C LEU A 94 6.39 14.94 -18.06
N THR A 95 6.70 14.43 -19.26
CA THR A 95 7.75 15.02 -20.11
C THR A 95 7.22 15.61 -21.42
N GLY A 96 5.96 15.35 -21.77
CA GLY A 96 5.35 15.75 -23.04
C GLY A 96 5.87 15.02 -24.28
N LYS A 97 6.90 14.16 -24.14
CA LYS A 97 7.53 13.46 -25.27
C LYS A 97 6.76 12.20 -25.65
N THR A 98 6.47 12.05 -26.94
CA THR A 98 5.92 10.81 -27.50
C THR A 98 6.98 9.72 -27.50
N ARG A 99 6.65 8.57 -26.93
CA ARG A 99 7.50 7.37 -26.94
C ARG A 99 6.70 6.17 -27.40
N ARG A 100 7.36 5.29 -28.14
CA ARG A 100 6.84 3.96 -28.45
C ARG A 100 6.85 3.12 -27.17
N VAL A 101 5.68 2.71 -26.71
CA VAL A 101 5.49 2.00 -25.45
C VAL A 101 4.78 0.68 -25.67
N GLN A 102 5.21 -0.34 -24.93
CA GLN A 102 4.45 -1.58 -24.83
C GLN A 102 3.21 -1.35 -23.94
N LEU A 103 2.02 -1.64 -24.47
CA LEU A 103 0.75 -1.71 -23.74
C LEU A 103 0.53 -3.16 -23.24
N GLY A 104 -0.57 -3.83 -23.60
CA GLY A 104 -0.79 -5.23 -23.28
C GLY A 104 0.14 -6.18 -24.06
N SER A 105 0.64 -7.21 -23.38
CA SER A 105 1.34 -8.35 -23.98
C SER A 105 1.23 -9.58 -23.07
N PRO A 106 1.44 -10.82 -23.56
CA PRO A 106 1.38 -12.02 -22.71
C PRO A 106 2.35 -11.95 -21.52
N ARG A 107 3.58 -11.45 -21.75
CA ARG A 107 4.57 -11.26 -20.68
C ARG A 107 4.09 -10.25 -19.64
N ARG A 108 3.49 -9.14 -20.08
CA ARG A 108 2.99 -8.12 -19.16
C ARG A 108 1.79 -8.59 -18.36
N LEU A 109 0.86 -9.31 -18.99
CA LEU A 109 -0.26 -9.94 -18.29
C LEU A 109 0.23 -10.91 -17.22
N ARG A 110 1.30 -11.67 -17.49
CA ARG A 110 1.93 -12.54 -16.47
C ARG A 110 2.44 -11.75 -15.28
N VAL A 111 3.15 -10.65 -15.52
CA VAL A 111 3.66 -9.78 -14.44
C VAL A 111 2.51 -9.20 -13.62
N ILE A 112 1.45 -8.69 -14.26
CA ILE A 112 0.27 -8.15 -13.59
C ILE A 112 -0.39 -9.23 -12.72
N TYR A 113 -0.63 -10.40 -13.29
CA TYR A 113 -1.22 -11.53 -12.58
C TYR A 113 -0.35 -11.95 -11.40
N GLU A 114 0.91 -12.32 -11.61
CA GLU A 114 1.78 -12.83 -10.56
C GLU A 114 1.99 -11.83 -9.43
N THR A 115 2.20 -10.55 -9.76
CA THR A 115 2.42 -9.48 -8.78
C THR A 115 1.21 -9.29 -7.88
N ASN A 116 0.01 -9.15 -8.45
CA ASN A 116 -1.20 -8.96 -7.66
C ASN A 116 -1.56 -10.20 -6.85
N MET A 117 -1.45 -11.39 -7.45
CA MET A 117 -1.74 -12.64 -6.74
C MET A 117 -0.80 -12.87 -5.56
N ARG A 118 0.50 -12.57 -5.72
CA ARG A 118 1.50 -12.75 -4.65
C ARG A 118 1.36 -11.72 -3.55
N THR A 119 1.23 -10.44 -3.89
CA THR A 119 1.08 -9.37 -2.89
C THR A 119 -0.23 -9.53 -2.10
N ALA A 120 -1.33 -9.93 -2.75
CA ALA A 120 -2.58 -10.21 -2.05
C ALA A 120 -2.47 -11.41 -1.09
N ARG A 121 -1.85 -12.51 -1.54
CA ARG A 121 -1.62 -13.69 -0.68
C ARG A 121 -0.66 -13.39 0.48
N ALA A 122 0.36 -12.57 0.26
CA ALA A 122 1.28 -12.12 1.30
C ALA A 122 0.55 -11.28 2.36
N ALA A 123 -0.33 -10.37 1.94
CA ALA A 123 -1.15 -9.59 2.86
C ALA A 123 -2.07 -10.49 3.71
N GLY A 124 -2.79 -11.43 3.07
CA GLY A 124 -3.61 -12.40 3.80
C GLY A 124 -2.80 -13.38 4.66
N GLN A 125 -1.54 -13.65 4.31
CA GLN A 125 -0.63 -14.40 5.16
C GLN A 125 -0.25 -13.61 6.41
N TRP A 126 0.06 -12.32 6.28
CA TRP A 126 0.40 -11.46 7.40
C TRP A 126 -0.73 -11.34 8.41
N GLU A 127 -1.98 -11.17 7.96
CA GLU A 127 -3.15 -11.15 8.86
C GLU A 127 -3.26 -12.43 9.69
N ARG A 128 -2.98 -13.58 9.07
CA ARG A 128 -2.97 -14.87 9.76
C ARG A 128 -1.82 -14.97 10.74
N ILE A 129 -0.62 -14.56 10.34
CA ILE A 129 0.56 -14.50 11.21
C ILE A 129 0.24 -13.69 12.46
N GLN A 130 -0.31 -12.49 12.28
CA GLN A 130 -0.66 -11.60 13.37
C GLN A 130 -1.74 -12.17 14.28
N ARG A 131 -2.72 -12.90 13.74
CA ARG A 131 -3.76 -13.58 14.53
C ARG A 131 -3.21 -14.76 15.32
N THR A 132 -2.19 -15.45 14.81
CA THR A 132 -1.62 -16.65 15.44
C THR A 132 -0.30 -16.39 16.18
N LYS A 133 0.16 -15.15 16.30
CA LYS A 133 1.52 -14.86 16.78
C LYS A 133 1.77 -15.33 18.22
N ASP A 134 0.72 -15.44 19.03
CA ASP A 134 0.85 -15.96 20.40
C ASP A 134 1.23 -17.45 20.44
N SER A 135 0.75 -18.24 19.46
CA SER A 135 1.08 -19.67 19.34
C SER A 135 2.24 -19.94 18.37
N LEU A 136 2.43 -19.07 17.39
CA LEU A 136 3.48 -19.13 16.37
C LEU A 136 4.30 -17.81 16.35
N PRO A 137 5.11 -17.54 17.40
CA PRO A 137 5.73 -16.24 17.60
C PRO A 137 6.95 -15.96 16.73
N TYR A 138 7.40 -16.92 15.92
CA TYR A 138 8.57 -16.78 15.06
C TYR A 138 8.22 -16.92 13.58
N LEU A 139 9.04 -16.31 12.73
CA LEU A 139 8.95 -16.35 11.28
C LEU A 139 10.27 -16.85 10.70
N LEU A 140 10.16 -17.81 9.79
CA LEU A 140 11.29 -18.39 9.06
C LEU A 140 11.25 -17.93 7.60
N TYR A 141 12.33 -17.30 7.13
CA TYR A 141 12.51 -16.96 5.73
C TYR A 141 13.02 -18.18 4.93
N GLN A 142 12.34 -18.51 3.83
CA GLN A 142 12.68 -19.67 2.99
C GLN A 142 12.71 -19.31 1.50
N LEU A 143 13.61 -19.96 0.77
CA LEU A 143 13.63 -19.83 -0.68
C LEU A 143 12.43 -20.52 -1.32
N GLY A 144 11.98 -19.93 -2.42
CA GLY A 144 10.94 -20.49 -3.26
C GLY A 144 11.47 -21.42 -4.35
N PRO A 145 10.58 -21.95 -5.20
CA PRO A 145 10.94 -22.80 -6.34
C PRO A 145 11.56 -22.05 -7.53
N SER A 146 12.12 -20.85 -7.33
CA SER A 146 12.90 -20.22 -8.40
C SER A 146 14.09 -21.10 -8.76
N ARG A 147 14.48 -21.09 -10.04
CA ARG A 147 15.74 -21.73 -10.47
C ARG A 147 16.96 -20.95 -9.97
N GLU A 148 16.85 -19.62 -9.99
CA GLU A 148 17.92 -18.70 -9.56
C GLU A 148 17.36 -17.76 -8.50
N HIS A 149 18.17 -17.50 -7.47
CA HIS A 149 17.83 -16.62 -6.37
C HIS A 149 18.89 -15.54 -6.25
N ARG A 150 18.48 -14.39 -5.73
CA ARG A 150 19.42 -13.31 -5.42
C ARG A 150 20.36 -13.76 -4.29
N PRO A 151 21.66 -13.44 -4.32
CA PRO A 151 22.60 -13.82 -3.26
C PRO A 151 22.11 -13.40 -1.87
N GLU A 152 21.49 -12.23 -1.76
CA GLU A 152 20.93 -11.74 -0.49
C GLU A 152 19.80 -12.64 0.01
N HIS A 153 18.95 -13.16 -0.89
CA HIS A 153 17.83 -14.03 -0.49
C HIS A 153 18.35 -15.40 -0.06
N VAL A 154 19.42 -15.90 -0.70
CA VAL A 154 20.14 -17.10 -0.25
C VAL A 154 20.72 -16.86 1.15
N ALA A 155 21.32 -15.69 1.39
CA ALA A 155 21.81 -15.28 2.71
C ALA A 155 20.71 -15.06 3.75
N TRP A 156 19.45 -14.84 3.34
CA TRP A 156 18.29 -14.81 4.25
C TRP A 156 17.65 -16.18 4.47
N HIS A 157 18.00 -17.21 3.69
CA HIS A 157 17.45 -18.54 3.86
C HIS A 157 17.83 -19.15 5.22
N GLY A 158 16.85 -19.45 6.07
CA GLY A 158 17.10 -19.91 7.43
C GLY A 158 17.13 -18.79 8.48
N LEU A 159 16.85 -17.54 8.09
CA LEU A 159 16.64 -16.45 9.04
C LEU A 159 15.33 -16.68 9.81
N LEU A 160 15.44 -16.81 11.13
CA LEU A 160 14.40 -17.20 12.06
C LEU A 160 14.26 -16.13 13.16
N LEU A 161 13.30 -15.22 12.98
CA LEU A 161 13.15 -14.04 13.84
C LEU A 161 11.76 -13.99 14.49
N PRO A 162 11.58 -13.29 15.61
CA PRO A 162 10.26 -12.99 16.15
C PRO A 162 9.35 -12.30 15.10
N VAL A 163 8.03 -12.51 15.21
CA VAL A 163 7.04 -11.87 14.32
C VAL A 163 7.14 -10.35 14.33
N ASP A 164 7.42 -9.76 15.49
CA ASP A 164 7.47 -8.31 15.70
C ASP A 164 8.87 -7.70 15.41
N ASP A 165 9.81 -8.48 14.86
CA ASP A 165 11.13 -7.98 14.47
C ASP A 165 11.03 -6.93 13.33
N PRO A 166 11.70 -5.77 13.43
CA PRO A 166 11.66 -4.71 12.41
C PRO A 166 12.06 -5.16 11.00
N PHE A 167 12.84 -6.25 10.87
CA PHE A 167 13.20 -6.83 9.59
C PHE A 167 11.98 -7.08 8.70
N TRP A 168 10.87 -7.54 9.29
CA TRP A 168 9.64 -7.87 8.55
C TRP A 168 8.86 -6.67 8.04
N ILE A 169 9.23 -5.44 8.43
CA ILE A 169 8.60 -4.22 7.92
C ILE A 169 8.91 -4.02 6.44
N SER A 170 10.14 -4.35 6.02
CA SER A 170 10.61 -4.16 4.64
C SER A 170 10.93 -5.46 3.90
N HIS A 171 11.22 -6.56 4.62
CA HIS A 171 11.68 -7.83 4.00
C HIS A 171 10.60 -8.92 3.97
N MET A 172 9.34 -8.58 4.25
CA MET A 172 8.22 -9.52 4.11
C MET A 172 7.97 -9.80 2.62
N THR A 173 8.06 -11.07 2.24
CA THR A 173 7.93 -11.48 0.85
C THR A 173 6.56 -11.12 0.27
N PRO A 174 6.45 -10.76 -1.03
CA PRO A 174 7.52 -10.73 -2.04
C PRO A 174 8.46 -9.51 -1.97
N ASN A 175 9.76 -9.74 -2.15
CA ASN A 175 10.81 -8.70 -2.05
C ASN A 175 11.20 -8.07 -3.40
N GLY A 176 10.43 -8.33 -4.46
CA GLY A 176 10.75 -7.86 -5.79
C GLY A 176 10.05 -8.62 -6.91
N TRP A 177 10.30 -8.17 -8.14
CA TRP A 177 9.73 -8.77 -9.35
C TRP A 177 10.20 -10.22 -9.50
N GLY A 178 9.25 -11.14 -9.69
CA GLY A 178 9.55 -12.57 -9.85
C GLY A 178 10.00 -13.29 -8.58
N CYS A 179 9.95 -12.64 -7.41
CA CYS A 179 10.33 -13.27 -6.15
C CYS A 179 9.38 -14.41 -5.77
N ASN A 180 9.96 -15.60 -5.53
CA ASN A 180 9.23 -16.80 -5.12
C ASN A 180 9.46 -17.20 -3.66
N CYS A 181 10.34 -16.49 -2.95
CA CYS A 181 10.61 -16.71 -1.53
C CYS A 181 9.34 -16.63 -0.69
N ARG A 182 9.36 -17.30 0.45
CA ARG A 182 8.22 -17.37 1.37
C ARG A 182 8.68 -17.17 2.80
N VAL A 183 7.80 -16.61 3.61
CA VAL A 183 7.94 -16.58 5.06
C VAL A 183 7.02 -17.63 5.66
N ARG A 184 7.43 -18.33 6.72
CA ARG A 184 6.61 -19.35 7.38
C ARG A 184 6.53 -19.10 8.89
N PRO A 185 5.34 -19.13 9.51
CA PRO A 185 5.22 -19.07 10.96
C PRO A 185 5.72 -20.36 11.63
N VAL A 186 6.35 -20.20 12.79
CA VAL A 186 7.07 -21.23 13.53
C VAL A 186 6.69 -21.14 15.00
N SER A 187 6.36 -22.29 15.60
CA SER A 187 6.07 -22.41 17.04
C SER A 187 7.35 -22.34 17.87
N LYS A 188 7.24 -22.06 19.18
CA LYS A 188 8.39 -22.11 20.08
C LYS A 188 9.10 -23.47 20.12
N ARG A 189 8.34 -24.57 20.16
CA ARG A 189 8.89 -25.94 20.13
C ARG A 189 9.65 -26.20 18.83
N GLU A 190 9.11 -25.74 17.71
CA GLU A 190 9.78 -25.91 16.42
C GLU A 190 11.01 -25.00 16.31
N TYR A 191 10.98 -23.79 16.86
CA TYR A 191 12.13 -22.89 16.94
C TYR A 191 13.31 -23.58 17.64
N GLU A 192 13.09 -24.17 18.82
CA GLU A 192 14.11 -24.88 19.59
C GLU A 192 14.69 -26.06 18.79
N ARG A 193 13.84 -26.82 18.10
CA ARG A 193 14.28 -27.91 17.21
C ARG A 193 15.14 -27.39 16.05
N LEU A 194 14.70 -26.32 15.38
CA LEU A 194 15.41 -25.74 14.24
C LEU A 194 16.75 -25.11 14.63
N GLN A 195 16.92 -24.66 15.88
CA GLN A 195 18.22 -24.21 16.38
C GLN A 195 19.24 -25.36 16.46
N GLY A 196 18.80 -26.58 16.78
CA GLY A 196 19.67 -27.76 16.80
C GLY A 196 19.87 -28.40 15.41
N GLU A 197 18.80 -28.57 14.64
CA GLU A 197 18.82 -29.33 13.38
C GLU A 197 19.11 -28.47 12.14
N GLY A 198 18.89 -27.16 12.23
CA GLY A 198 18.93 -26.25 11.08
C GLY A 198 17.74 -26.39 10.14
N VAL A 199 17.86 -25.80 8.96
CA VAL A 199 16.91 -25.93 7.85
C VAL A 199 17.56 -26.61 6.67
N ARG A 200 16.77 -27.29 5.83
CA ARG A 200 17.27 -27.91 4.61
C ARG A 200 18.03 -26.89 3.75
N ALA A 201 19.24 -27.23 3.33
CA ALA A 201 20.04 -26.39 2.46
C ALA A 201 19.32 -26.13 1.12
N PRO A 202 19.46 -24.92 0.56
CA PRO A 202 18.78 -24.53 -0.67
C PRO A 202 19.30 -25.28 -1.90
N GLU A 203 20.60 -25.58 -1.92
CA GLU A 203 21.24 -26.40 -2.93
C GLU A 203 21.57 -27.76 -2.32
N PRO A 204 20.96 -28.84 -2.82
CA PRO A 204 21.21 -30.16 -2.26
C PRO A 204 22.55 -30.69 -2.78
N MET A 205 23.31 -31.36 -1.92
CA MET A 205 24.67 -31.76 -2.25
C MET A 205 24.64 -33.05 -3.08
N GLN A 206 25.28 -33.02 -4.25
CA GLN A 206 25.45 -34.20 -5.08
C GLN A 206 26.49 -35.11 -4.42
N GLU A 207 26.12 -36.36 -4.17
CA GLU A 207 27.07 -37.33 -3.64
C GLU A 207 28.11 -37.67 -4.71
N ILE A 208 29.38 -37.49 -4.36
CA ILE A 208 30.53 -37.80 -5.21
C ILE A 208 31.06 -39.16 -4.79
N ASN A 209 31.29 -40.05 -5.77
CA ASN A 209 31.92 -41.33 -5.52
C ASN A 209 33.39 -41.09 -5.12
N PRO A 210 33.85 -41.54 -3.94
CA PRO A 210 35.19 -41.26 -3.46
C PRO A 210 36.29 -41.93 -4.30
N ASP A 211 35.98 -43.05 -4.97
CA ASP A 211 36.94 -43.79 -5.78
C ASP A 211 37.07 -43.24 -7.21
N THR A 212 35.99 -42.70 -7.77
CA THR A 212 35.96 -42.23 -9.17
C THR A 212 35.92 -40.71 -9.32
N GLY A 213 35.60 -39.97 -8.26
CA GLY A 213 35.41 -38.51 -8.30
C GLY A 213 34.19 -38.06 -9.10
N LEU A 214 33.32 -38.98 -9.55
CA LEU A 214 32.15 -38.67 -10.38
C LEU A 214 30.86 -38.57 -9.55
N PRO A 215 29.88 -37.75 -9.98
CA PRO A 215 28.54 -37.72 -9.40
C PRO A 215 27.86 -39.10 -9.43
N THR A 216 27.39 -39.58 -8.28
CA THR A 216 26.68 -40.87 -8.17
C THR A 216 25.23 -40.83 -8.65
N GLY A 217 24.68 -39.62 -8.88
CA GLY A 217 23.24 -39.43 -9.11
C GLY A 217 22.41 -39.37 -7.81
N HIS A 218 22.97 -39.74 -6.66
CA HIS A 218 22.33 -39.60 -5.37
C HIS A 218 22.49 -38.18 -4.81
N ILE A 219 21.43 -37.69 -4.17
CA ILE A 219 21.35 -36.36 -3.57
C ILE A 219 21.33 -36.51 -2.06
N GLN A 220 22.32 -35.95 -1.38
CA GLN A 220 22.37 -35.90 0.07
C GLN A 220 21.64 -34.67 0.60
N ALA A 221 20.73 -34.89 1.54
CA ALA A 221 20.06 -33.81 2.24
C ALA A 221 21.05 -33.20 3.23
N SER A 222 21.51 -31.99 2.95
CA SER A 222 22.27 -31.16 3.88
C SER A 222 21.34 -30.16 4.60
N SER A 223 21.72 -29.77 5.81
CA SER A 223 21.09 -28.67 6.54
C SER A 223 22.07 -27.51 6.73
N VAL A 224 21.52 -26.30 6.82
CA VAL A 224 22.24 -25.08 7.20
C VAL A 224 21.69 -24.59 8.54
N PRO A 225 22.54 -24.06 9.43
CA PRO A 225 22.08 -23.55 10.71
C PRO A 225 21.13 -22.38 10.52
N VAL A 226 20.10 -22.29 11.37
CA VAL A 226 19.23 -21.11 11.42
C VAL A 226 19.99 -19.93 11.99
N ARG A 227 19.60 -18.73 11.57
CA ARG A 227 20.12 -17.47 12.10
C ARG A 227 19.02 -16.76 12.85
N THR A 228 19.26 -16.44 14.12
CA THR A 228 18.27 -15.84 15.01
C THR A 228 18.52 -14.36 15.29
N THR A 229 19.48 -13.77 14.57
CA THR A 229 19.80 -12.35 14.62
C THR A 229 19.61 -11.77 13.22
N PRO A 230 18.92 -10.62 13.07
CA PRO A 230 18.75 -9.99 11.77
C PRO A 230 20.10 -9.53 11.21
N PRO A 231 20.31 -9.59 9.88
CA PRO A 231 21.48 -9.00 9.27
C PRO A 231 21.49 -7.47 9.51
N PRO A 232 22.66 -6.82 9.60
CA PRO A 232 22.74 -5.37 9.70
C PRO A 232 21.98 -4.71 8.55
N PRO A 233 21.23 -3.62 8.80
CA PRO A 233 20.52 -2.91 7.75
C PRO A 233 21.52 -2.34 6.74
N GLN A 234 21.43 -2.80 5.50
CA GLN A 234 22.22 -2.28 4.39
C GLN A 234 21.28 -1.68 3.36
N THR A 235 21.49 -0.41 3.03
CA THR A 235 20.75 0.28 1.97
C THR A 235 21.71 0.68 0.86
N ARG A 236 21.16 0.78 -0.34
CA ARG A 236 21.82 1.37 -1.49
C ARG A 236 21.00 2.56 -1.98
N GLU A 237 21.72 3.54 -2.49
CA GLU A 237 21.11 4.65 -3.18
C GLU A 237 20.52 4.17 -4.51
N TRP A 238 19.27 4.56 -4.78
CA TRP A 238 18.60 4.34 -6.05
C TRP A 238 17.94 5.63 -6.51
N VAL A 239 18.29 6.06 -7.72
CA VAL A 239 17.71 7.27 -8.32
C VAL A 239 16.52 6.89 -9.17
N ASN A 240 15.35 7.44 -8.83
CA ASN A 240 14.18 7.37 -9.68
C ASN A 240 14.42 8.21 -10.93
N ARG A 241 14.86 7.58 -12.02
CA ARG A 241 15.14 8.28 -13.30
C ARG A 241 13.93 9.02 -13.90
N ARG A 242 12.72 8.83 -13.35
CA ARG A 242 11.51 9.51 -13.80
C ARG A 242 11.26 10.82 -13.05
N THR A 243 11.38 10.82 -11.73
CA THR A 243 11.16 12.01 -10.88
C THR A 243 12.45 12.76 -10.56
N GLY A 244 13.61 12.10 -10.68
CA GLY A 244 14.92 12.60 -10.23
C GLY A 244 15.17 12.37 -8.74
N GLU A 245 14.21 11.81 -8.01
CA GLU A 245 14.32 11.59 -6.57
C GLU A 245 15.32 10.48 -6.23
N VAL A 246 16.02 10.67 -5.13
CA VAL A 246 17.01 9.73 -4.61
C VAL A 246 16.40 9.00 -3.42
N HIS A 247 16.36 7.67 -3.47
CA HIS A 247 15.82 6.84 -2.41
C HIS A 247 16.89 5.89 -1.86
N GLN A 248 16.82 5.62 -0.56
CA GLN A 248 17.56 4.54 0.08
C GLN A 248 16.71 3.27 0.06
N VAL A 249 17.18 2.24 -0.64
CA VAL A 249 16.49 0.95 -0.81
C VAL A 249 17.32 -0.15 -0.17
N PRO A 250 16.74 -1.05 0.66
CA PRO A 250 17.48 -2.18 1.21
C PRO A 250 18.14 -3.06 0.14
N VAL A 251 19.37 -3.47 0.38
CA VAL A 251 20.10 -4.38 -0.52
C VAL A 251 19.36 -5.73 -0.59
N GLY A 252 19.24 -6.31 -1.78
CA GLY A 252 18.44 -7.52 -2.03
C GLY A 252 16.95 -7.28 -2.30
N ILE A 253 16.43 -6.08 -2.07
CA ILE A 253 15.03 -5.70 -2.36
C ILE A 253 14.95 -4.83 -3.62
N ASP A 254 13.93 -5.05 -4.44
CA ASP A 254 13.67 -4.15 -5.58
C ASP A 254 13.12 -2.78 -5.11
N PRO A 255 13.52 -1.68 -5.76
CA PRO A 255 12.92 -0.37 -5.56
C PRO A 255 11.38 -0.43 -5.59
N GLY A 256 10.74 0.04 -4.52
CA GLY A 256 9.28 0.04 -4.39
C GLY A 256 8.67 -1.26 -3.84
N TRP A 257 9.48 -2.25 -3.44
CA TRP A 257 9.03 -3.50 -2.81
C TRP A 257 9.43 -3.61 -1.34
N ASP A 258 10.08 -2.58 -0.81
CA ASP A 258 10.61 -2.50 0.56
C ASP A 258 9.56 -2.08 1.58
N TYR A 259 8.43 -2.79 1.56
CA TYR A 259 7.33 -2.65 2.52
C TYR A 259 6.63 -4.00 2.71
N ASN A 260 5.94 -4.16 3.85
CA ASN A 260 5.10 -5.32 4.13
C ASN A 260 3.66 -5.08 3.66
N PRO A 261 3.19 -5.75 2.60
CA PRO A 261 1.85 -5.50 2.04
C PRO A 261 0.72 -5.73 3.05
N GLY A 262 0.89 -6.72 3.93
CA GLY A 262 -0.08 -7.03 4.97
C GLY A 262 -0.11 -5.99 6.08
N ALA A 263 1.05 -5.55 6.57
CA ALA A 263 1.10 -4.55 7.63
C ALA A 263 0.47 -3.23 7.18
N VAL A 264 0.73 -2.80 5.94
CA VAL A 264 0.14 -1.58 5.36
C VAL A 264 -1.37 -1.76 5.14
N GLY A 265 -1.79 -2.90 4.59
CA GLY A 265 -3.21 -3.22 4.41
C GLY A 265 -3.98 -3.24 5.72
N ARG A 266 -3.37 -3.77 6.79
CA ARG A 266 -3.94 -3.78 8.15
C ARG A 266 -4.11 -2.39 8.72
N LEU A 267 -3.09 -1.54 8.58
CA LEU A 267 -3.14 -0.15 9.03
C LEU A 267 -4.25 0.62 8.32
N ALA A 268 -4.32 0.51 6.98
CA ALA A 268 -5.38 1.12 6.19
C ALA A 268 -6.77 0.63 6.61
N SER A 269 -6.93 -0.69 6.80
CA SER A 269 -8.18 -1.30 7.25
C SER A 269 -8.56 -0.87 8.67
N GLY A 270 -7.57 -0.68 9.56
CA GLY A 270 -7.77 -0.16 10.91
C GLY A 270 -8.28 1.28 10.91
N LEU A 271 -7.74 2.14 10.03
CA LEU A 271 -8.22 3.51 9.83
C LEU A 271 -9.63 3.54 9.23
N ASP A 272 -9.95 2.64 8.29
CA ASP A 272 -11.32 2.46 7.77
C ASP A 272 -12.31 2.06 8.88
N GLN A 273 -11.94 1.10 9.73
CA GLN A 273 -12.77 0.68 10.87
C GLN A 273 -12.95 1.81 11.89
N ALA A 274 -11.90 2.59 12.15
CA ALA A 274 -12.00 3.77 12.98
C ALA A 274 -13.00 4.78 12.38
N ALA A 275 -12.91 5.07 11.09
CA ALA A 275 -13.86 5.93 10.40
C ALA A 275 -15.31 5.41 10.49
N GLN A 276 -15.53 4.10 10.34
CA GLN A 276 -16.86 3.48 10.46
C GLN A 276 -17.42 3.59 11.88
N LYS A 277 -16.60 3.35 12.92
CA LYS A 277 -17.00 3.53 14.32
C LYS A 277 -17.36 4.99 14.62
N LEU A 278 -16.55 5.93 14.13
CA LEU A 278 -16.84 7.35 14.23
C LEU A 278 -18.14 7.71 13.51
N ALA A 279 -18.43 7.13 12.35
CA ALA A 279 -19.68 7.35 11.63
C ALA A 279 -20.91 6.78 12.37
N ALA A 280 -20.75 5.67 13.10
CA ALA A 280 -21.82 5.00 13.84
C ALA A 280 -22.11 5.60 15.23
N THR A 281 -21.24 6.45 15.77
CA THR A 281 -21.36 7.03 17.12
C THR A 281 -22.22 8.32 17.10
N GLY A 282 -22.53 8.95 18.23
CA GLY A 282 -23.04 10.34 18.23
C GLY A 282 -22.01 11.32 17.66
N ARG A 283 -22.46 12.39 17.00
CA ARG A 283 -21.57 13.35 16.31
C ARG A 283 -20.55 13.97 17.24
N ASP A 284 -20.95 14.43 18.42
CA ASP A 284 -20.06 15.15 19.34
C ASP A 284 -18.94 14.25 19.87
N ILE A 285 -19.27 13.01 20.23
CA ILE A 285 -18.28 12.00 20.62
C ILE A 285 -17.35 11.69 19.45
N ALA A 286 -17.89 11.56 18.24
CA ALA A 286 -17.08 11.29 17.05
C ALA A 286 -16.13 12.46 16.72
N ALA A 287 -16.60 13.70 16.82
CA ALA A 287 -15.81 14.91 16.60
C ALA A 287 -14.68 15.02 17.64
N ALA A 288 -14.99 14.83 18.94
CA ALA A 288 -14.00 14.81 20.00
C ALA A 288 -12.96 13.69 19.80
N SER A 289 -13.42 12.51 19.38
CA SER A 289 -12.54 11.37 19.09
C SER A 289 -11.63 11.62 17.89
N ALA A 290 -12.15 12.19 16.80
CA ALA A 290 -11.35 12.53 15.62
C ALA A 290 -10.29 13.59 15.95
N ARG A 291 -10.65 14.62 16.74
CA ARG A 291 -9.71 15.61 17.25
C ARG A 291 -8.62 14.98 18.11
N ALA A 292 -8.99 14.11 19.06
CA ALA A 292 -8.03 13.41 19.92
C ALA A 292 -7.10 12.51 19.11
N MET A 293 -7.62 11.83 18.08
CA MET A 293 -6.81 11.05 17.15
C MET A 293 -5.82 11.91 16.36
N ALA A 294 -6.21 13.12 15.94
CA ALA A 294 -5.36 14.06 15.21
C ALA A 294 -4.31 14.75 16.10
N ALA A 295 -4.61 14.94 17.40
CA ALA A 295 -3.69 15.49 18.38
C ALA A 295 -2.75 14.44 19.01
N GLY A 296 -3.01 13.15 18.75
CA GLY A 296 -2.31 12.05 19.40
C GLY A 296 -1.09 11.54 18.63
N PRO A 297 -0.23 10.74 19.29
CA PRO A 297 0.98 10.18 18.66
C PRO A 297 0.71 9.29 17.43
N SER A 298 -0.51 8.75 17.30
CA SER A 298 -0.91 7.97 16.14
C SER A 298 -0.96 8.79 14.86
N PHE A 299 -1.32 10.08 14.96
CA PHE A 299 -1.31 10.96 13.80
C PHE A 299 0.10 11.38 13.44
N ASP A 300 0.98 11.65 14.42
CA ASP A 300 2.39 11.93 14.16
C ASP A 300 3.07 10.77 13.41
N ALA A 301 2.87 9.55 13.90
CA ALA A 301 3.40 8.34 13.28
C ALA A 301 2.83 8.12 11.86
N TRP A 302 1.54 8.40 11.66
CA TRP A 302 0.92 8.34 10.35
C TRP A 302 1.44 9.45 9.42
N ALA A 303 1.55 10.70 9.86
CA ALA A 303 2.00 11.82 9.03
C ALA A 303 3.46 11.67 8.58
N ALA A 304 4.31 11.02 9.39
CA ALA A 304 5.68 10.68 9.02
C ALA A 304 5.77 9.61 7.91
N SER A 305 4.79 8.71 7.82
CA SER A 305 4.70 7.70 6.77
C SER A 305 3.23 7.40 6.40
N PRO A 306 2.56 8.33 5.66
CA PRO A 306 1.11 8.29 5.48
C PRO A 306 0.63 7.04 4.73
N LYS A 307 -0.23 6.25 5.38
CA LYS A 307 -0.74 4.96 4.87
C LYS A 307 -2.22 4.82 5.17
N GLY A 308 -3.03 4.68 4.12
CA GLY A 308 -4.49 4.68 4.24
C GLY A 308 -5.06 6.05 4.62
N ASP A 309 -6.38 6.19 4.50
CA ASP A 309 -7.07 7.47 4.71
C ASP A 309 -7.37 7.70 6.20
N TYR A 310 -6.71 8.69 6.80
CA TYR A 310 -6.81 8.98 8.24
C TYR A 310 -8.09 9.78 8.57
N PRO A 311 -8.90 9.39 9.56
CA PRO A 311 -10.04 10.20 10.01
C PRO A 311 -9.52 11.48 10.69
N ILE A 312 -9.81 12.65 10.10
CA ILE A 312 -9.27 13.94 10.59
C ILE A 312 -10.34 14.88 11.14
N GLY A 313 -11.62 14.60 10.89
CA GLY A 313 -12.71 15.37 11.46
C GLY A 313 -14.09 14.82 11.13
N VAL A 314 -15.13 15.44 11.67
CA VAL A 314 -16.54 15.08 11.46
C VAL A 314 -17.37 16.31 11.16
N LEU A 315 -18.05 16.32 10.02
CA LEU A 315 -18.97 17.39 9.63
C LEU A 315 -20.24 17.40 10.47
N LYS A 316 -20.90 18.56 10.52
CA LYS A 316 -22.31 18.64 10.94
C LYS A 316 -23.20 18.02 9.86
N ASP A 317 -24.36 17.51 10.25
CA ASP A 317 -25.28 16.84 9.31
C ASP A 317 -25.80 17.82 8.24
N GLU A 318 -26.01 19.08 8.60
CA GLU A 318 -26.33 20.17 7.67
C GLU A 318 -25.23 20.38 6.61
N ASP A 319 -23.97 20.38 7.02
CA ASP A 319 -22.84 20.59 6.12
C ASP A 319 -22.64 19.38 5.19
N ALA A 320 -22.81 18.16 5.72
CA ALA A 320 -22.78 16.94 4.91
C ALA A 320 -23.90 16.95 3.85
N ALA A 321 -25.11 17.40 4.20
CA ALA A 321 -26.22 17.55 3.28
C ALA A 321 -25.94 18.60 2.18
N LEU A 322 -25.34 19.74 2.53
CA LEU A 322 -24.96 20.79 1.57
C LEU A 322 -24.03 20.30 0.46
N VAL A 323 -23.10 19.39 0.78
CA VAL A 323 -22.19 18.78 -0.21
C VAL A 323 -22.68 17.46 -0.81
N LYS A 324 -23.95 17.11 -0.55
CA LYS A 324 -24.57 15.86 -1.03
C LYS A 324 -23.74 14.63 -0.64
N ALA A 325 -23.25 14.61 0.59
CA ALA A 325 -22.53 13.49 1.18
C ALA A 325 -23.47 12.70 2.10
N GLY A 326 -23.47 11.37 1.94
CA GLY A 326 -24.05 10.44 2.91
C GLY A 326 -23.05 10.02 3.99
N ALA A 327 -21.78 10.37 3.83
CA ALA A 327 -20.77 10.26 4.87
C ALA A 327 -20.63 11.59 5.62
N ARG A 328 -20.24 11.51 6.90
CA ARG A 328 -19.95 12.68 7.75
C ARG A 328 -18.50 12.76 8.24
N VAL A 329 -17.77 11.65 8.21
CA VAL A 329 -16.37 11.58 8.62
C VAL A 329 -15.49 12.11 7.48
N VAL A 330 -14.75 13.16 7.76
CA VAL A 330 -13.74 13.76 6.89
C VAL A 330 -12.44 12.99 7.04
N ARG A 331 -11.86 12.59 5.91
CA ARG A 331 -10.61 11.83 5.86
C ARG A 331 -9.48 12.64 5.24
N LEU A 332 -8.25 12.35 5.64
CA LEU A 332 -7.02 12.89 5.07
C LEU A 332 -6.28 11.76 4.34
N SER A 333 -6.09 11.91 3.03
CA SER A 333 -5.38 10.93 2.21
C SER A 333 -3.86 11.14 2.26
N PRO A 334 -3.05 10.09 2.02
CA PRO A 334 -1.60 10.21 1.85
C PRO A 334 -1.19 11.28 0.82
N ASP A 335 -1.84 11.30 -0.35
CA ASP A 335 -1.57 12.28 -1.41
C ASP A 335 -1.81 13.72 -0.93
N THR A 336 -2.88 13.92 -0.16
CA THR A 336 -3.20 15.24 0.37
C THR A 336 -2.19 15.65 1.44
N MET A 337 -1.74 14.72 2.29
CA MET A 337 -0.71 14.98 3.29
C MET A 337 0.62 15.37 2.62
N ALA A 338 1.05 14.60 1.62
CA ALA A 338 2.24 14.91 0.83
C ALA A 338 2.13 16.28 0.14
N LYS A 339 0.94 16.62 -0.38
CA LYS A 339 0.66 17.95 -0.91
C LYS A 339 0.75 19.03 0.18
N GLN A 340 0.17 18.83 1.36
CA GLN A 340 0.25 19.80 2.45
C GLN A 340 1.69 20.07 2.86
N LEU A 341 2.52 19.03 3.03
CA LEU A 341 3.93 19.20 3.43
C LEU A 341 4.74 20.02 2.41
N ARG A 342 4.38 19.94 1.11
CA ARG A 342 5.03 20.73 0.06
C ARG A 342 4.50 22.17 -0.04
N GLU A 343 3.18 22.35 0.05
CA GLU A 343 2.53 23.66 -0.16
C GLU A 343 2.42 24.50 1.12
N HIS A 344 2.42 23.85 2.28
CA HIS A 344 2.23 24.44 3.60
C HIS A 344 3.29 23.94 4.61
N PRO A 345 4.61 24.13 4.32
CA PRO A 345 5.68 23.70 5.22
C PRO A 345 5.68 24.46 6.56
N GLU A 346 4.92 25.56 6.67
CA GLU A 346 4.74 26.34 7.90
C GLU A 346 3.87 25.67 8.95
N LEU A 347 3.11 24.63 8.58
CA LEU A 347 2.24 23.89 9.50
C LEU A 347 3.02 22.80 10.25
N VAL A 348 2.86 22.78 11.56
CA VAL A 348 3.29 21.68 12.42
C VAL A 348 2.20 20.62 12.48
N ILE A 349 2.59 19.35 12.58
CA ILE A 349 1.66 18.20 12.57
C ILE A 349 0.57 18.30 13.65
N GLY A 350 0.91 18.77 14.85
CA GLY A 350 -0.07 18.96 15.93
C GLY A 350 -1.20 19.95 15.61
N GLU A 351 -1.00 20.88 14.66
CA GLU A 351 -2.02 21.87 14.28
C GLU A 351 -3.18 21.25 13.49
N TYR A 352 -3.01 20.07 12.92
CA TYR A 352 -4.09 19.38 12.22
C TYR A 352 -5.23 18.96 13.16
N ALA A 353 -5.01 18.95 14.48
CA ALA A 353 -6.09 18.80 15.44
C ALA A 353 -7.13 19.94 15.35
N SER A 354 -6.71 21.14 14.93
CA SER A 354 -7.58 22.31 14.72
C SER A 354 -8.47 22.19 13.49
N VAL A 355 -8.30 21.14 12.68
CA VAL A 355 -9.25 20.82 11.60
C VAL A 355 -10.65 20.64 12.19
N GLN A 356 -10.81 19.93 13.30
CA GLN A 356 -12.13 19.76 13.92
C GLN A 356 -12.71 21.10 14.41
N ASP A 357 -11.88 21.99 14.97
CA ASP A 357 -12.33 23.33 15.37
C ASP A 357 -12.82 24.15 14.19
N ALA A 358 -12.12 24.07 13.04
CA ALA A 358 -12.55 24.73 11.83
C ALA A 358 -13.90 24.21 11.34
N LEU A 359 -14.15 22.91 11.43
CA LEU A 359 -15.44 22.30 11.06
C LEU A 359 -16.58 22.68 12.03
N ASP A 360 -16.26 22.95 13.30
CA ASP A 360 -17.25 23.22 14.34
C ASP A 360 -17.61 24.71 14.43
N LEU A 361 -16.58 25.56 14.40
CA LEU A 361 -16.65 26.99 14.72
C LEU A 361 -16.38 27.88 13.51
N GLY A 362 -15.78 27.35 12.45
CA GLY A 362 -15.44 28.13 11.27
C GLY A 362 -16.66 28.62 10.50
N GLU A 363 -16.54 29.80 9.89
CA GLU A 363 -17.49 30.29 8.89
C GLU A 363 -17.45 29.34 7.69
N ARG A 364 -18.60 28.72 7.37
CA ARG A 364 -18.72 27.83 6.21
C ARG A 364 -18.99 28.64 4.94
N ILE A 365 -18.26 28.32 3.88
CA ILE A 365 -18.39 28.92 2.56
C ILE A 365 -18.51 27.80 1.53
N GLN A 366 -19.58 27.79 0.75
CA GLN A 366 -19.80 26.78 -0.29
C GLN A 366 -19.06 27.13 -1.58
N ASP A 367 -18.03 26.35 -1.92
CA ASP A 367 -17.20 26.50 -3.14
C ASP A 367 -17.63 25.47 -4.20
N GLY A 368 -18.88 25.57 -4.65
CA GLY A 368 -19.50 24.65 -5.61
C GLY A 368 -20.32 23.51 -4.99
N LEU A 369 -20.78 22.57 -5.82
CA LEU A 369 -21.83 21.60 -5.46
C LEU A 369 -21.44 20.56 -4.39
N ARG A 370 -20.14 20.35 -4.15
CA ARG A 370 -19.61 19.25 -3.32
C ARG A 370 -18.40 19.68 -2.48
N SER A 371 -18.21 20.97 -2.27
CA SER A 371 -17.01 21.50 -1.61
C SER A 371 -17.42 22.59 -0.63
N LEU A 372 -16.89 22.49 0.59
CA LEU A 372 -17.03 23.49 1.64
C LEU A 372 -15.64 23.96 2.06
N ILE A 373 -15.55 25.26 2.26
CA ILE A 373 -14.41 25.93 2.88
C ILE A 373 -14.86 26.34 4.27
N TYR A 374 -14.04 26.04 5.27
CA TYR A 374 -14.24 26.45 6.65
C TYR A 374 -13.16 27.45 7.01
N LEU A 375 -13.60 28.63 7.42
CA LEU A 375 -12.74 29.73 7.78
C LEU A 375 -12.81 29.95 9.29
N LEU A 376 -11.77 29.55 10.00
CA LEU A 376 -11.62 29.76 11.43
C LEU A 376 -10.74 30.98 11.67
N GLU A 377 -11.38 32.15 11.72
CA GLU A 377 -10.68 33.43 11.87
C GLU A 377 -9.97 33.59 13.22
N THR A 378 -10.53 33.04 14.29
CA THR A 378 -10.00 33.15 15.66
C THR A 378 -8.60 32.58 15.77
N ASP A 379 -8.40 31.38 15.23
CA ASP A 379 -7.13 30.66 15.27
C ASP A 379 -6.34 30.78 13.96
N GLY A 380 -6.93 31.45 12.97
CA GLY A 380 -6.28 31.77 11.71
C GLY A 380 -6.12 30.57 10.78
N TYR A 381 -7.12 29.69 10.67
CA TYR A 381 -7.05 28.51 9.79
C TYR A 381 -8.11 28.52 8.69
N VAL A 382 -7.76 27.88 7.57
CA VAL A 382 -8.69 27.57 6.47
C VAL A 382 -8.62 26.07 6.20
N ALA A 383 -9.75 25.38 6.33
CA ALA A 383 -9.90 23.98 5.95
C ALA A 383 -10.80 23.85 4.71
N VAL A 384 -10.44 22.98 3.77
CA VAL A 384 -11.25 22.72 2.57
C VAL A 384 -11.63 21.26 2.52
N VAL A 385 -12.93 20.98 2.59
CA VAL A 385 -13.51 19.63 2.54
C VAL A 385 -14.29 19.43 1.26
N LYS A 386 -14.09 18.27 0.61
CA LYS A 386 -14.80 17.89 -0.62
C LYS A 386 -15.45 16.52 -0.48
N ALA A 387 -16.69 16.43 -0.93
CA ALA A 387 -17.38 15.16 -1.11
C ALA A 387 -17.01 14.53 -2.45
N THR A 388 -16.83 13.22 -2.44
CA THR A 388 -16.67 12.42 -3.68
C THR A 388 -17.92 12.54 -4.57
N ARG A 389 -17.78 12.23 -5.87
CA ARG A 389 -18.90 12.27 -6.83
C ARG A 389 -20.08 11.39 -6.41
N THR A 390 -19.81 10.28 -5.72
CA THR A 390 -20.81 9.36 -5.19
C THR A 390 -21.43 9.81 -3.87
N GLY A 391 -20.85 10.81 -3.19
CA GLY A 391 -21.25 11.25 -1.86
C GLY A 391 -20.91 10.28 -0.73
N LYS A 392 -20.24 9.16 -1.02
CA LYS A 392 -19.97 8.09 -0.02
C LYS A 392 -18.75 8.36 0.86
N ALA A 393 -17.96 9.39 0.54
CA ALA A 393 -16.76 9.75 1.27
C ALA A 393 -16.53 11.26 1.20
N LEU A 394 -15.94 11.79 2.28
CA LEU A 394 -15.52 13.18 2.44
C LEU A 394 -14.02 13.22 2.66
N PHE A 395 -13.34 14.12 1.95
CA PHE A 395 -11.89 14.31 2.05
C PHE A 395 -11.56 15.75 2.38
N MET A 396 -10.65 15.95 3.33
CA MET A 396 -9.93 17.21 3.43
C MET A 396 -8.96 17.29 2.24
N THR A 397 -8.90 18.44 1.59
CA THR A 397 -8.06 18.67 0.39
C THR A 397 -7.04 19.79 0.56
N SER A 398 -7.22 20.64 1.57
CA SER A 398 -6.30 21.69 1.98
C SER A 398 -6.59 22.07 3.43
N PHE A 399 -5.52 22.27 4.21
CA PHE A 399 -5.54 22.91 5.51
C PHE A 399 -4.36 23.86 5.58
N ARG A 400 -4.60 25.14 5.90
CA ARG A 400 -3.55 26.17 5.87
C ARG A 400 -3.80 27.26 6.88
N ARG A 401 -2.74 27.96 7.28
CA ARG A 401 -2.86 29.21 8.03
C ARG A 401 -3.32 30.35 7.14
N LEU A 402 -4.11 31.25 7.71
CA LEU A 402 -4.34 32.57 7.15
C LEU A 402 -3.04 33.38 7.19
N PRO A 403 -2.84 34.31 6.24
CA PRO A 403 -1.70 35.22 6.29
C PRO A 403 -1.64 35.97 7.63
N SER A 404 -0.44 36.10 8.20
CA SER A 404 -0.21 36.85 9.44
C SER A 404 -0.30 38.36 9.27
N SER A 405 -0.20 38.87 8.04
CA SER A 405 -0.37 40.29 7.72
C SER A 405 -1.84 40.62 7.52
N ASP A 406 -2.36 41.57 8.29
CA ASP A 406 -3.76 42.02 8.25
C ASP A 406 -4.22 42.38 6.82
N ALA A 407 -3.41 43.14 6.08
CA ALA A 407 -3.74 43.50 4.69
C ALA A 407 -3.84 42.28 3.76
N LYS A 408 -2.95 41.29 3.90
CA LYS A 408 -3.00 40.05 3.10
C LYS A 408 -4.15 39.15 3.54
N ARG A 409 -4.43 39.12 4.85
CA ARG A 409 -5.54 38.39 5.44
C ARG A 409 -6.87 38.92 4.91
N ASP A 410 -7.08 40.23 4.94
CA ASP A 410 -8.31 40.87 4.43
C ASP A 410 -8.57 40.60 2.94
N VAL A 411 -7.50 40.54 2.13
CA VAL A 411 -7.61 40.21 0.71
C VAL A 411 -8.00 38.75 0.52
N GLU A 412 -7.37 37.82 1.25
CA GLU A 412 -7.72 36.40 1.17
C GLU A 412 -9.14 36.13 1.70
N LEU A 413 -9.54 36.79 2.80
CA LEU A 413 -10.90 36.71 3.35
C LEU A 413 -11.95 37.15 2.32
N ARG A 414 -11.74 38.30 1.67
CA ARG A 414 -12.62 38.79 0.59
C ARG A 414 -12.68 37.80 -0.58
N ARG A 415 -11.54 37.25 -0.98
CA ARG A 415 -11.46 36.26 -2.06
C ARG A 415 -12.22 34.97 -1.73
N LEU A 416 -12.11 34.48 -0.50
CA LEU A 416 -12.80 33.27 -0.06
C LEU A 416 -14.30 33.49 0.02
N ARG A 417 -14.77 34.57 0.65
CA ARG A 417 -16.20 34.91 0.74
C ARG A 417 -16.84 35.14 -0.63
N ALA A 418 -16.09 35.68 -1.59
CA ALA A 418 -16.56 35.85 -2.98
C ALA A 418 -16.85 34.51 -3.71
N LYS A 419 -16.40 33.37 -3.17
CA LYS A 419 -16.69 32.04 -3.74
C LYS A 419 -18.05 31.48 -3.31
N GLN A 420 -18.71 32.11 -2.35
CA GLN A 420 -20.03 31.68 -1.87
C GLN A 420 -21.01 31.68 -3.04
N LYS A 421 -21.53 30.49 -3.38
CA LYS A 421 -22.52 30.29 -4.44
C LYS A 421 -23.91 30.07 -3.91
#